data_AF-A0A3N4JFW9-F1
#
_entry.id   AF-A0A3N4JFW9-F1
#
_cell.length_a   1.000
_cell.length_b   1.000
_cell.length_c   1.000
_cell.angle_alpha   90.00
_cell.angle_beta   90.00
_cell.angle_gamma   90.00
#
_symmetry.space_group_name_H-M   'P 1'
#
loop_
_entity.id
_entity.type
_entity.pdbx_description
1 polymer ?
#
loop_
_entity_poly.entity_id
_entity_poly.type
_entity_poly.pdbx_seq_one_letter_code
_entity_poly.pdbx_strand_id
1 'polypeptide(L)'
;MARTKRTPTKTPTPTPPITYTEIPLKTPTRGAPSGNTLIDIIEAHRPVHPSSSTSSPNEQEEEEIFGPGMQAISLTVPFCMLLGTFDYLVHLQYRQEVDLEEIFWRVVKASPAIFTINYTIHPRRNWISAQLLFFLISVAAGCWLVRAVNRTGYYAVMKRAPQVGTLWIWAAVEMSLVPVLVSCAVVGGFSWYFGYSWV
;
A
#
# COMPACT_ATOMS: atom_id res chain seq x y z
N MET A 1 -23.83 -64.74 -34.40
CA MET A 1 -24.54 -63.44 -34.30
C MET A 1 -25.55 -63.53 -33.15
N ALA A 2 -25.24 -62.99 -31.97
CA ALA A 2 -26.14 -62.96 -30.83
C ALA A 2 -26.47 -61.50 -30.50
N ARG A 3 -27.77 -61.19 -30.50
CA ARG A 3 -28.38 -59.86 -30.44
C ARG A 3 -28.41 -59.35 -29.00
N THR A 4 -27.57 -58.37 -28.67
CA THR A 4 -27.57 -57.66 -27.38
C THR A 4 -28.88 -56.90 -27.17
N LYS A 5 -29.53 -57.13 -26.02
CA LYS A 5 -30.75 -56.43 -25.57
C LYS A 5 -30.43 -54.96 -25.29
N ARG A 6 -31.21 -54.04 -25.87
CA ARG A 6 -31.14 -52.58 -25.58
C ARG A 6 -32.13 -52.25 -24.47
N THR A 7 -31.64 -51.61 -23.41
CA THR A 7 -32.41 -51.08 -22.27
C THR A 7 -33.08 -49.74 -22.66
N PRO A 8 -34.33 -49.46 -22.26
CA PRO A 8 -35.04 -48.25 -22.71
C PRO A 8 -34.56 -46.97 -22.00
N THR A 9 -34.39 -45.92 -22.79
CA THR A 9 -34.07 -44.54 -22.43
C THR A 9 -35.16 -43.94 -21.53
N LYS A 10 -34.79 -43.39 -20.37
CA LYS A 10 -35.68 -42.60 -19.50
C LYS A 10 -35.97 -41.24 -20.14
N THR A 11 -37.24 -40.98 -20.44
CA THR A 11 -37.80 -39.68 -20.81
C THR A 11 -37.76 -38.72 -19.61
N PRO A 12 -37.47 -37.42 -19.79
CA PRO A 12 -37.49 -36.45 -18.69
C PRO A 12 -38.93 -36.13 -18.29
N THR A 13 -39.24 -36.27 -17.01
CA THR A 13 -40.55 -35.95 -16.42
C THR A 13 -40.75 -34.43 -16.38
N PRO A 14 -41.91 -33.90 -16.82
CA PRO A 14 -42.23 -32.49 -16.70
C PRO A 14 -42.38 -32.10 -15.22
N THR A 15 -41.66 -31.08 -14.78
CA THR A 15 -41.78 -30.46 -13.45
C THR A 15 -43.22 -29.99 -13.20
N PRO A 16 -43.86 -30.37 -12.08
CA PRO A 16 -45.18 -29.87 -11.75
C PRO A 16 -45.12 -28.36 -11.41
N PRO A 17 -46.21 -27.61 -11.66
CA PRO A 17 -46.29 -26.21 -11.29
C PRO A 17 -46.17 -26.07 -9.77
N ILE A 18 -45.39 -25.07 -9.34
CA ILE A 18 -45.12 -24.76 -7.93
C ILE A 18 -46.45 -24.44 -7.25
N THR A 19 -47.02 -25.43 -6.57
CA THR A 19 -48.24 -25.28 -5.78
C THR A 19 -47.81 -24.63 -4.47
N TYR A 20 -48.13 -23.34 -4.28
CA TYR A 20 -47.95 -22.63 -3.02
C TYR A 20 -48.97 -23.17 -2.01
N THR A 21 -48.77 -24.41 -1.56
CA THR A 21 -49.49 -24.90 -0.39
C THR A 21 -49.05 -24.01 0.77
N GLU A 22 -50.03 -23.29 1.30
CA GLU A 22 -49.97 -22.28 2.34
C GLU A 22 -48.74 -22.40 3.24
N ILE A 23 -47.82 -21.43 3.14
CA ILE A 23 -46.75 -21.27 4.11
C ILE A 23 -47.43 -21.07 5.46
N PRO A 24 -47.27 -21.96 6.45
CA PRO A 24 -47.91 -21.77 7.74
C PRO A 24 -47.35 -20.49 8.39
N LEU A 25 -48.16 -19.43 8.44
CA LEU A 25 -47.78 -18.18 9.09
C LEU A 25 -47.72 -18.40 10.61
N LYS A 26 -46.51 -18.67 11.11
CA LYS A 26 -46.22 -18.70 12.55
C LYS A 26 -46.02 -17.27 13.03
N THR A 27 -46.87 -16.79 13.93
CA THR A 27 -46.73 -15.46 14.52
C THR A 27 -45.51 -15.42 15.45
N PRO A 28 -44.75 -14.30 15.49
CA PRO A 28 -43.60 -14.18 16.35
C PRO A 28 -44.05 -14.19 17.82
N THR A 29 -43.62 -15.21 18.56
CA THR A 29 -43.82 -15.29 20.01
C THR A 29 -42.66 -14.60 20.71
N ARG A 30 -42.94 -13.90 21.81
CA ARG A 30 -42.00 -13.07 22.60
C ARG A 30 -40.93 -13.88 23.37
N GLY A 31 -40.66 -15.11 22.94
CA GLY A 31 -39.67 -16.01 23.56
C GLY A 31 -38.36 -16.03 22.78
N ALA A 32 -37.28 -16.50 23.43
CA ALA A 32 -35.99 -16.70 22.78
C ALA A 32 -36.13 -17.70 21.60
N PRO A 33 -35.47 -17.44 20.45
CA PRO A 33 -35.65 -18.23 19.25
C PRO A 33 -35.14 -19.66 19.47
N SER A 34 -36.06 -20.64 19.41
CA SER A 34 -35.76 -22.06 19.54
C SER A 34 -35.39 -22.73 18.20
N GLY A 35 -35.45 -22.01 17.09
CA GLY A 35 -35.18 -22.54 15.75
C GLY A 35 -34.00 -21.85 15.08
N ASN A 36 -33.41 -22.54 14.11
CA ASN A 36 -32.33 -22.01 13.29
C ASN A 36 -32.72 -20.64 12.73
N THR A 37 -31.85 -19.65 12.92
CA THR A 37 -32.09 -18.31 12.43
C THR A 37 -32.05 -18.33 10.90
N LEU A 38 -32.65 -17.30 10.28
CA LEU A 38 -32.59 -17.12 8.83
C LEU A 38 -31.13 -17.11 8.33
N ILE A 39 -30.22 -16.59 9.16
CA ILE A 39 -28.78 -16.57 8.89
C ILE A 39 -28.22 -17.99 8.89
N ASP A 40 -28.58 -18.83 9.86
CA ASP A 40 -28.13 -20.24 9.92
C ASP A 40 -28.60 -21.06 8.72
N ILE A 41 -29.82 -20.80 8.23
CA ILE A 41 -30.37 -21.50 7.05
C ILE A 41 -29.69 -21.01 5.77
N ILE A 42 -29.42 -19.71 5.65
CA ILE A 42 -28.69 -19.10 4.54
C ILE A 42 -27.24 -19.62 4.51
N GLU A 43 -26.58 -19.69 5.65
CA GLU A 43 -25.20 -20.19 5.76
C GLU A 43 -25.13 -21.69 5.45
N ALA A 44 -26.11 -22.48 5.90
CA ALA A 44 -26.20 -23.91 5.59
C ALA A 44 -26.42 -24.20 4.08
N HIS A 45 -27.06 -23.28 3.35
CA HIS A 45 -27.30 -23.41 1.90
C HIS A 45 -26.33 -22.61 1.05
N ARG A 46 -25.34 -21.93 1.67
CA ARG A 46 -24.34 -21.17 0.92
C ARG A 46 -23.49 -22.16 0.11
N PRO A 47 -23.40 -22.03 -1.22
CA PRO A 47 -22.47 -22.84 -2.00
C PRO A 47 -21.06 -22.54 -1.51
N VAL A 48 -20.39 -23.57 -0.99
CA VAL A 48 -19.00 -23.47 -0.54
C VAL A 48 -18.12 -23.26 -1.77
N HIS A 49 -17.87 -21.99 -2.10
CA HIS A 49 -16.78 -21.62 -2.99
C HIS A 49 -15.47 -21.91 -2.22
N PRO A 50 -14.46 -22.54 -2.85
CA PRO A 50 -13.23 -22.97 -2.17
C PRO A 50 -12.27 -21.84 -1.77
N SER A 51 -12.79 -20.65 -1.45
CA SER A 51 -12.03 -19.46 -1.05
C SER A 51 -12.69 -18.83 0.17
N SER A 52 -12.62 -19.51 1.32
CA SER A 52 -12.96 -18.91 2.61
C SER A 52 -11.86 -19.23 3.63
N SER A 53 -10.65 -18.74 3.35
CA SER A 53 -9.74 -18.37 4.43
C SER A 53 -10.19 -17.02 4.98
N THR A 54 -10.50 -17.01 6.26
CA THR A 54 -10.78 -15.85 7.10
C THR A 54 -9.76 -14.71 6.89
N SER A 55 -10.14 -13.72 6.10
CA SER A 55 -9.67 -12.34 6.15
C SER A 55 -10.81 -11.46 5.63
N SER A 56 -11.03 -10.32 6.26
CA SER A 56 -12.07 -9.35 5.93
C SER A 56 -12.24 -9.16 4.41
N PRO A 57 -13.42 -9.45 3.80
CA PRO A 57 -13.56 -9.50 2.35
C PRO A 57 -13.40 -8.14 1.64
N ASN A 58 -13.54 -7.03 2.38
CA ASN A 58 -13.63 -5.72 1.74
C ASN A 58 -12.28 -5.04 1.47
N GLU A 59 -11.19 -5.46 2.11
CA GLU A 59 -9.88 -4.82 1.89
C GLU A 59 -9.08 -5.49 0.77
N GLN A 60 -9.25 -6.81 0.57
CA GLN A 60 -8.49 -7.58 -0.42
C GLN A 60 -9.07 -7.49 -1.84
N GLU A 61 -10.41 -7.41 -1.99
CA GLU A 61 -11.03 -7.22 -3.31
C GLU A 61 -10.77 -5.81 -3.86
N GLU A 62 -10.72 -4.78 -3.00
CA GLU A 62 -10.32 -3.42 -3.40
C GLU A 62 -8.85 -3.37 -3.83
N GLU A 63 -7.97 -4.12 -3.16
CA GLU A 63 -6.56 -4.28 -3.54
C GLU A 63 -6.38 -5.02 -4.88
N GLU A 64 -7.29 -5.93 -5.23
CA GLU A 64 -7.31 -6.63 -6.53
C GLU A 64 -7.80 -5.72 -7.67
N ILE A 65 -8.71 -4.76 -7.38
CA ILE A 65 -9.16 -3.74 -8.35
C ILE A 65 -8.01 -2.75 -8.66
N PHE A 66 -7.24 -2.36 -7.63
CA PHE A 66 -6.09 -1.48 -7.78
C PHE A 66 -4.82 -2.28 -8.06
N GLY A 67 -4.61 -2.66 -9.33
CA GLY A 67 -3.40 -3.40 -9.74
C GLY A 67 -2.08 -2.72 -9.31
N PRO A 68 -0.93 -3.44 -9.35
CA PRO A 68 0.35 -2.97 -8.79
C PRO A 68 0.82 -1.61 -9.32
N GLY A 69 0.48 -1.29 -10.57
CA GLY A 69 0.77 0.00 -11.16
C GLY A 69 -0.01 1.15 -10.53
N MET A 70 -1.29 0.95 -10.21
CA MET A 70 -2.14 2.00 -9.64
C MET A 70 -1.76 2.31 -8.19
N GLN A 71 -1.38 1.29 -7.42
CA GLN A 71 -0.81 1.48 -6.08
C GLN A 71 0.49 2.30 -6.13
N ALA A 72 1.37 2.02 -7.08
CA ALA A 72 2.61 2.80 -7.27
C ALA A 72 2.33 4.25 -7.69
N ILE A 73 1.29 4.51 -8.50
CA ILE A 73 0.86 5.88 -8.84
C ILE A 73 0.37 6.61 -7.60
N SER A 74 -0.50 5.97 -6.81
CA SER A 74 -1.03 6.54 -5.57
C SER A 74 0.09 6.94 -4.60
N LEU A 75 1.17 6.16 -4.54
CA LEU A 75 2.35 6.48 -3.75
C LEU A 75 3.23 7.56 -4.39
N THR A 76 3.27 7.65 -5.73
CA THR A 76 4.10 8.63 -6.45
C THR A 76 3.61 10.06 -6.25
N VAL A 77 2.30 10.29 -6.21
CA VAL A 77 1.70 11.63 -6.03
C VAL A 77 2.21 12.34 -4.76
N PRO A 78 2.13 11.75 -3.55
CA PRO A 78 2.63 12.40 -2.34
C PRO A 78 4.14 12.59 -2.35
N PHE A 79 4.92 11.69 -2.96
CA PHE A 79 6.38 11.89 -3.08
C PHE A 79 6.76 13.02 -4.04
N CYS A 80 6.02 13.21 -5.13
CA CYS A 80 6.19 14.37 -6.02
C CYS A 80 5.85 15.68 -5.30
N MET A 81 4.76 15.69 -4.52
CA MET A 81 4.40 16.84 -3.68
C MET A 81 5.49 17.15 -2.65
N LEU A 82 5.96 16.12 -1.93
CA LEU A 82 7.05 16.24 -0.97
C LEU A 82 8.32 16.84 -1.61
N LEU A 83 8.71 16.35 -2.79
CA LEU A 83 9.87 16.86 -3.52
C LEU A 83 9.72 18.34 -3.86
N GLY A 84 8.56 18.74 -4.39
CA GLY A 84 8.27 20.14 -4.69
C GLY A 84 8.26 21.02 -3.44
N THR A 85 7.66 20.53 -2.35
CA THR A 85 7.66 21.23 -1.05
C THR A 85 9.08 21.39 -0.51
N PHE A 86 9.92 20.37 -0.55
CA PHE A 86 11.30 20.48 -0.11
C PHE A 86 12.12 21.43 -0.97
N ASP A 87 11.92 21.42 -2.30
CA ASP A 87 12.60 22.36 -3.18
C ASP A 87 12.17 23.79 -2.82
N TYR A 88 10.87 24.04 -2.69
CA TYR A 88 10.33 25.33 -2.28
C TYR A 88 10.85 25.81 -0.91
N LEU A 89 10.81 24.95 0.11
CA LEU A 89 11.26 25.28 1.46
C LEU A 89 12.75 25.62 1.50
N VAL A 90 13.58 24.90 0.75
CA VAL A 90 15.01 25.17 0.69
C VAL A 90 15.27 26.52 0.01
N HIS A 91 14.53 26.90 -1.04
CA HIS A 91 14.67 28.23 -1.61
C HIS A 91 14.24 29.34 -0.62
N LEU A 92 13.19 29.09 0.17
CA LEU A 92 12.74 30.00 1.23
C LEU A 92 13.78 30.18 2.35
N GLN A 93 14.40 29.08 2.81
CA GLN A 93 15.37 29.11 3.92
C GLN A 93 16.56 30.02 3.66
N TYR A 94 16.92 30.18 2.39
CA TYR A 94 18.07 30.96 1.98
C TYR A 94 17.69 32.23 1.20
N ARG A 95 16.39 32.58 1.21
CA ARG A 95 15.86 33.84 0.66
C ARG A 95 16.26 34.08 -0.80
N GLN A 96 16.24 33.03 -1.61
CA GLN A 96 16.53 33.13 -3.03
C GLN A 96 15.24 33.23 -3.85
N GLU A 97 15.31 33.88 -5.01
CA GLU A 97 14.15 34.05 -5.89
C GLU A 97 13.65 32.68 -6.35
N VAL A 98 12.32 32.48 -6.25
CA VAL A 98 11.69 31.18 -6.46
C VAL A 98 10.91 31.20 -7.77
N ASP A 99 11.48 30.58 -8.80
CA ASP A 99 10.77 30.33 -10.05
C ASP A 99 9.91 29.07 -9.91
N LEU A 100 8.62 29.25 -9.62
CA LEU A 100 7.66 28.15 -9.45
C LEU A 100 7.56 27.26 -10.70
N GLU A 101 7.72 27.85 -11.88
CA GLU A 101 7.77 27.11 -13.15
C GLU A 101 8.99 26.16 -13.21
N GLU A 102 10.15 26.61 -12.73
CA GLU A 102 11.34 25.77 -12.70
C GLU A 102 11.16 24.59 -11.74
N ILE A 103 10.60 24.84 -10.55
CA ILE A 103 10.29 23.80 -9.56
C ILE A 103 9.32 22.79 -10.16
N PHE A 104 8.24 23.26 -10.78
CA PHE A 104 7.24 22.38 -11.40
C PHE A 104 7.88 21.46 -12.45
N TRP A 105 8.67 22.02 -13.37
CA TRP A 105 9.35 21.22 -14.39
C TRP A 105 10.37 20.26 -13.79
N ARG A 106 11.03 20.63 -12.69
CA ARG A 106 11.96 19.75 -11.98
C ARG A 106 11.24 18.57 -11.35
N VAL A 107 10.09 18.79 -10.72
CA VAL A 107 9.24 17.72 -10.17
C VAL A 107 8.70 16.81 -11.28
N VAL A 108 8.22 17.39 -12.38
CA VAL A 108 7.76 16.62 -13.55
C VAL A 108 8.89 15.76 -14.13
N LYS A 109 10.11 16.30 -14.25
CA LYS A 109 11.29 15.54 -14.72
C LYS A 109 11.70 14.44 -13.74
N ALA A 110 11.49 14.62 -12.45
CA ALA A 110 11.78 13.62 -11.41
C ALA A 110 10.67 12.55 -11.28
N SER A 111 9.44 12.86 -11.68
CA SER A 111 8.27 11.99 -11.53
C SER A 111 8.45 10.59 -12.14
N PRO A 112 9.01 10.40 -13.36
CA PRO A 112 9.25 9.07 -13.90
C PRO A 112 10.23 8.25 -13.06
N ALA A 113 11.24 8.89 -12.48
CA ALA A 113 12.21 8.23 -11.61
C ALA A 113 11.55 7.77 -10.31
N ILE A 114 10.76 8.64 -9.67
CA ILE A 114 10.00 8.30 -8.45
C ILE A 114 9.01 7.17 -8.72
N PHE A 115 8.27 7.24 -9.83
CA PHE A 115 7.34 6.20 -10.24
C PHE A 115 8.05 4.85 -10.46
N THR A 116 9.17 4.86 -11.18
CA THR A 116 9.95 3.64 -11.47
C THR A 116 10.48 2.99 -10.19
N ILE A 117 10.99 3.82 -9.27
CA ILE A 117 11.47 3.38 -7.96
C ILE A 117 10.31 2.73 -7.19
N ASN A 118 9.17 3.42 -7.06
CA ASN A 118 7.99 2.90 -6.37
C ASN A 118 7.48 1.59 -6.98
N TYR A 119 7.31 1.54 -8.30
CA TYR A 119 6.81 0.36 -9.00
C TYR A 119 7.72 -0.87 -8.83
N THR A 120 9.04 -0.66 -8.84
CA THR A 120 10.02 -1.76 -8.76
C THR A 120 10.17 -2.30 -7.34
N ILE A 121 10.05 -1.41 -6.36
CA ILE A 121 10.46 -1.68 -4.98
C ILE A 121 9.28 -2.05 -4.09
N HIS A 122 8.11 -1.46 -4.31
CA HIS A 122 6.91 -1.73 -3.51
C HIS A 122 6.56 -3.24 -3.45
N PRO A 123 6.62 -4.01 -4.55
CA PRO A 123 6.37 -5.46 -4.49
C PRO A 123 7.45 -6.26 -3.73
N ARG A 124 8.63 -5.67 -3.51
CA ARG A 124 9.81 -6.31 -2.89
C ARG A 124 10.06 -5.86 -1.46
N ARG A 125 9.16 -5.06 -0.87
CA ARG A 125 9.26 -4.54 0.50
C ARG A 125 9.53 -5.61 1.56
N ASN A 126 8.96 -6.79 1.38
CA ASN A 126 8.98 -7.86 2.37
C ASN A 126 10.29 -8.66 2.38
N TRP A 127 11.21 -8.39 1.44
CA TRP A 127 12.49 -9.08 1.40
C TRP A 127 13.44 -8.52 2.44
N ILE A 128 14.04 -9.40 3.26
CA ILE A 128 15.02 -9.00 4.30
C ILE A 128 16.18 -8.18 3.72
N SER A 129 16.63 -8.53 2.50
CA SER A 129 17.71 -7.81 1.81
C SER A 129 17.31 -6.42 1.36
N ALA A 130 16.07 -6.24 0.93
CA ALA A 130 15.51 -4.93 0.59
C ALA A 130 15.39 -4.06 1.86
N GLN A 131 14.91 -4.62 2.96
CA GLN A 131 14.86 -3.92 4.26
C GLN A 131 16.25 -3.47 4.73
N LEU A 132 17.26 -4.34 4.64
CA LEU A 132 18.63 -3.97 4.98
C LEU A 132 19.17 -2.87 4.04
N LEU A 133 18.85 -2.95 2.75
CA LEU A 133 19.25 -1.91 1.79
C LEU A 133 18.61 -0.56 2.12
N PHE A 134 17.31 -0.51 2.44
CA PHE A 134 16.65 0.73 2.87
C PHE A 134 17.25 1.28 4.16
N PHE A 135 17.73 0.40 5.06
CA PHE A 135 18.37 0.81 6.30
C PHE A 135 19.66 1.57 5.99
N LEU A 136 20.49 0.97 5.16
CA LEU A 136 21.77 1.56 4.75
C LEU A 136 21.57 2.86 3.97
N ILE A 137 20.60 2.89 3.05
CA ILE A 137 20.24 4.09 2.30
C ILE A 137 19.76 5.18 3.26
N SER A 138 18.89 4.84 4.22
CA SER A 138 18.33 5.79 5.19
C SER A 138 19.43 6.39 6.07
N VAL A 139 20.32 5.57 6.63
CA VAL A 139 21.44 6.04 7.45
C VAL A 139 22.41 6.87 6.62
N ALA A 140 22.78 6.43 5.42
CA ALA A 140 23.71 7.15 4.56
C ALA A 140 23.14 8.50 4.10
N ALA A 141 21.87 8.53 3.68
CA ALA A 141 21.19 9.75 3.26
C ALA A 141 21.02 10.73 4.42
N GLY A 142 20.59 10.25 5.60
CA GLY A 142 20.45 11.06 6.80
C GLY A 142 21.78 11.67 7.25
N CYS A 143 22.83 10.87 7.38
CA CYS A 143 24.16 11.36 7.74
C CYS A 143 24.73 12.32 6.69
N TRP A 144 24.50 12.05 5.39
CA TRP A 144 24.90 12.96 4.32
C TRP A 144 24.18 14.29 4.43
N LEU A 145 22.87 14.29 4.70
CA LEU A 145 22.06 15.51 4.80
C LEU A 145 22.50 16.37 5.97
N VAL A 146 22.71 15.77 7.15
CA VAL A 146 23.26 16.45 8.33
C VAL A 146 24.61 17.08 8.01
N ARG A 147 25.51 16.34 7.34
CA ARG A 147 26.81 16.90 6.94
C ARG A 147 26.67 17.99 5.89
N ALA A 148 25.78 17.85 4.91
CA ALA A 148 25.59 18.81 3.84
C ALA A 148 25.12 20.16 4.39
N VAL A 149 24.11 20.16 5.25
CA VAL A 149 23.56 21.38 5.87
C VAL A 149 24.63 22.11 6.71
N ASN A 150 25.52 21.37 7.39
CA ASN A 150 26.53 21.97 8.27
C ASN A 150 27.85 22.35 7.59
N ARG A 151 28.27 21.67 6.50
CA ARG A 151 29.64 21.78 5.96
C ARG A 151 29.71 22.20 4.50
N THR A 152 28.62 22.17 3.73
CA THR A 152 28.69 22.45 2.29
C THR A 152 28.18 23.84 1.95
N GLY A 153 28.75 24.44 0.91
CA GLY A 153 28.34 25.76 0.43
C GLY A 153 26.86 25.77 0.01
N TYR A 154 26.20 26.89 0.28
CA TYR A 154 24.76 27.07 0.12
C TYR A 154 24.20 26.54 -1.23
N TYR A 155 24.78 26.91 -2.37
CA TYR A 155 24.30 26.46 -3.69
C TYR A 155 24.33 24.94 -3.89
N ALA A 156 25.29 24.24 -3.27
CA ALA A 156 25.39 22.78 -3.38
C ALA A 156 24.33 22.08 -2.55
N VAL A 157 24.01 22.62 -1.36
CA VAL A 157 22.90 22.15 -0.51
C VAL A 157 21.59 22.34 -1.26
N MET A 158 21.38 23.54 -1.81
CA MET A 158 20.12 23.92 -2.44
C MET A 158 19.70 23.00 -3.59
N LYS A 159 20.65 22.56 -4.43
CA LYS A 159 20.33 21.69 -5.58
C LYS A 159 20.14 20.22 -5.23
N ARG A 160 20.75 19.73 -4.15
CA ARG A 160 20.83 18.28 -3.83
C ARG A 160 20.04 17.89 -2.59
N ALA A 161 19.93 18.77 -1.60
CA ALA A 161 19.24 18.49 -0.35
C ALA A 161 17.76 18.13 -0.54
N PRO A 162 16.98 18.79 -1.43
CA PRO A 162 15.59 18.39 -1.65
C PRO A 162 15.45 16.94 -2.14
N GLN A 163 16.28 16.56 -3.11
CA GLN A 163 16.26 15.22 -3.71
C GLN A 163 16.71 14.15 -2.71
N VAL A 164 17.80 14.41 -1.97
CA VAL A 164 18.31 13.47 -0.96
C VAL A 164 17.37 13.38 0.25
N GLY A 165 16.75 14.49 0.65
CA GLY A 165 15.75 14.52 1.72
C GLY A 165 14.51 13.69 1.38
N THR A 166 13.99 13.84 0.16
CA THR A 166 12.89 13.01 -0.34
C THR A 166 13.26 11.54 -0.37
N LEU A 167 14.47 11.20 -0.84
CA LEU A 167 14.96 9.82 -0.87
C LEU A 167 15.13 9.23 0.54
N TRP A 168 15.54 10.04 1.51
CA TRP A 168 15.64 9.62 2.91
C TRP A 168 14.28 9.28 3.51
N ILE A 169 13.27 10.14 3.32
CA ILE A 169 11.90 9.90 3.77
C ILE A 169 11.30 8.69 3.05
N TRP A 170 11.54 8.58 1.75
CA TRP A 170 11.09 7.43 0.97
C TRP A 170 11.64 6.12 1.54
N ALA A 171 12.94 6.05 1.84
CA ALA A 171 13.56 4.87 2.46
C ALA A 171 12.99 4.58 3.86
N ALA A 172 12.63 5.61 4.63
CA ALA A 172 12.00 5.46 5.93
C ALA A 172 10.56 4.92 5.83
N VAL A 173 9.77 5.37 4.85
CA VAL A 173 8.38 4.91 4.63
C VAL A 173 8.33 3.44 4.19
N GLU A 174 9.27 3.03 3.33
CA GLU A 174 9.30 1.65 2.80
C GLU A 174 9.74 0.62 3.87
N MET A 175 10.40 1.07 4.93
CA MET A 175 10.95 0.24 5.99
C MET A 175 9.90 -0.13 7.06
N SER A 176 10.19 -1.16 7.88
CA SER A 176 9.40 -1.50 9.08
C SER A 176 9.73 -0.56 10.25
N LEU A 177 8.79 -0.37 11.17
CA LEU A 177 8.90 0.67 12.20
C LEU A 177 10.19 0.61 13.04
N VAL A 178 10.61 -0.59 13.42
CA VAL A 178 11.79 -0.79 14.29
C VAL A 178 13.08 -0.29 13.63
N PRO A 179 13.47 -0.76 12.43
CA PRO A 179 14.70 -0.29 11.80
C PRO A 179 14.66 1.20 11.38
N VAL A 180 13.48 1.80 11.18
CA VAL A 180 13.37 3.28 11.02
C VAL A 180 13.80 4.00 12.29
N LEU A 181 13.29 3.57 13.45
CA LEU A 181 13.66 4.18 14.73
C LEU A 181 15.15 4.03 15.00
N VAL A 182 15.72 2.86 14.68
CA VAL A 182 17.15 2.62 14.80
C VAL A 182 17.94 3.51 13.84
N SER A 183 17.52 3.67 12.57
CA SER A 183 18.24 4.52 11.62
C SER A 183 18.22 5.99 12.05
N CYS A 184 17.08 6.48 12.54
CA CYS A 184 16.96 7.83 13.11
C CYS A 184 17.85 8.01 14.34
N ALA A 185 17.90 7.02 15.24
CA ALA A 185 18.77 7.07 16.41
C ALA A 185 20.26 7.09 16.02
N VAL A 186 20.66 6.33 15.00
CA VAL A 186 22.02 6.34 14.46
C VAL A 186 22.37 7.69 13.84
N VAL A 187 21.48 8.28 13.05
CA VAL A 187 21.68 9.61 12.44
C VAL A 187 21.75 10.69 13.52
N GLY A 188 20.89 10.63 14.54
CA GLY A 188 20.92 11.55 15.68
C GLY A 188 22.19 11.40 16.51
N GLY A 189 22.61 10.17 16.80
CA GLY A 189 23.87 9.88 17.49
C GLY A 189 25.10 10.34 16.70
N PHE A 190 25.08 10.16 15.37
CA PHE A 190 26.09 10.72 14.47
C PHE A 190 26.13 12.25 14.58
N SER A 191 24.97 12.90 14.58
CA SER A 191 24.90 14.35 14.72
C SER A 191 25.53 14.84 16.02
N TRP A 192 25.28 14.12 17.12
CA TRP A 192 25.83 14.43 18.43
C TRP A 192 27.34 14.18 18.52
N TYR A 193 27.84 13.06 17.99
CA TYR A 193 29.27 12.72 18.01
C TYR A 193 30.13 13.75 17.25
N PHE A 194 29.62 14.25 16.12
CA PHE A 194 30.33 15.26 15.33
C PHE A 194 30.15 16.69 15.86
N GLY A 195 29.43 16.87 16.97
CA GLY A 195 29.27 18.16 17.62
C GLY A 195 28.49 19.17 16.79
N TYR A 196 27.57 18.71 15.93
CA TYR A 196 26.59 19.61 15.29
C TYR A 196 25.61 20.04 16.38
N SER A 197 25.98 21.11 17.09
CA SER A 197 25.25 21.72 18.19
C SER A 197 23.90 22.26 17.73
N TRP A 198 22.87 22.09 18.56
CA TRP A 198 21.54 22.69 18.38
C TRP A 198 21.50 24.12 18.95
N VAL A 199 22.48 24.94 18.59
CA VAL A 199 22.57 26.36 18.95
C VAL A 199 22.88 27.16 17.70
#